data_AF-A0A1Q7FXZ6-F1
#
_entry.id   AF-A0A1Q7FXZ6-F1
#
_cell.length_a   1.000
_cell.length_b   1.000
_cell.length_c   1.000
_cell.angle_alpha   90.00
_cell.angle_beta   90.00
_cell.angle_gamma   90.00
#
_symmetry.space_group_name_H-M   'P 1'
#
loop_
_entity.id
_entity.type
_entity.pdbx_description
1 polymer ?
#
loop_
_entity_poly.entity_id
_entity_poly.type
_entity_poly.pdbx_seq_one_letter_code
_entity_poly.pdbx_strand_id
1 'polypeptide(L)'
;MAMDRLVREGRIWYEPGKMPRYRRYLDEMPGVMLQDIWTDIRPVPAQGGERLNYETQKPEALLERIIKSSSNEADLVLDCFVGSGTTAAVAERLNRRWIVCDLSRFAIHTTRKRLLGISGVKPFVVQNLGKYERQAWQMAEFPGNGENRLQEQRLREAAYRAFILNVHRATPVSGYSWLHGSKGGRMVHVGAVDAPVTLADVKAIGREAWKAIGSNKGAPTKAGVDILGWEFAFELNELAKQVAAESRIDVAFKKIPREVLDRRAVDQGDVRFFELGALSVEMKQKRREVILKLTDFVIPTDDIPEEARQAIKHWSQLIDYWAVDWDFKSDTFHNQWQTYRTRKEPRIELETKHAYPEPGKYTIVVKVIDILGNDTTKTLDVRVE
;
A
#
# COMPACT_ATOMS: atom_id res chain seq x y z
N MET A 1 8.99 25.35 67.85
CA MET A 1 8.95 26.23 66.66
C MET A 1 8.52 25.50 65.38
N ALA A 2 9.19 24.43 64.93
CA ALA A 2 8.76 23.70 63.73
C ALA A 2 7.45 22.91 63.92
N MET A 3 7.28 22.23 65.06
CA MET A 3 6.09 21.42 65.34
C MET A 3 4.84 22.28 65.58
N ASP A 4 4.94 23.34 66.37
CA ASP A 4 3.82 24.25 66.67
C ASP A 4 3.27 24.95 65.43
N ARG A 5 4.13 25.15 64.43
CA ARG A 5 3.74 25.66 63.11
C ARG A 5 2.91 24.62 62.36
N LEU A 6 3.38 23.37 62.28
CA LEU A 6 2.67 22.28 61.58
C LEU A 6 1.31 21.95 62.23
N VAL A 7 1.21 22.08 63.56
CA VAL A 7 -0.07 21.93 64.29
C VAL A 7 -1.04 23.06 63.92
N ARG A 8 -0.58 24.33 63.88
CA ARG A 8 -1.41 25.47 63.46
C ARG A 8 -1.85 25.38 62.00
N GLU A 9 -1.00 24.84 61.14
CA GLU A 9 -1.28 24.62 59.71
C GLU A 9 -2.15 23.37 59.46
N GLY A 10 -2.61 22.67 60.50
CA GLY A 10 -3.45 21.47 60.35
C GLY A 10 -2.72 20.26 59.75
N ARG A 11 -1.40 20.31 59.64
CA ARG A 11 -0.53 19.28 59.03
C ARG A 11 -0.26 18.08 59.95
N ILE A 12 -0.73 18.09 61.19
CA ILE A 12 -0.52 17.01 62.15
C ILE A 12 -1.85 16.35 62.51
N TRP A 13 -1.88 15.02 62.39
CA TRP A 13 -2.93 14.18 62.93
C TRP A 13 -2.44 13.54 64.24
N TYR A 14 -3.26 13.65 65.29
CA TYR A 14 -2.96 13.13 66.62
C TYR A 14 -4.05 12.15 67.05
N GLU A 15 -3.63 10.99 67.56
CA GLU A 15 -4.49 10.01 68.23
C GLU A 15 -3.87 9.71 69.61
N PRO A 16 -4.64 9.76 70.71
CA PRO A 16 -4.10 9.54 72.05
C PRO A 16 -3.37 8.20 72.18
N GLY A 17 -2.16 8.23 72.75
CA GLY A 17 -1.32 7.04 72.94
C GLY A 17 -0.54 6.58 71.70
N LYS A 18 -0.62 7.28 70.55
CA LYS A 18 0.16 6.97 69.35
C LYS A 18 1.06 8.13 68.93
N MET A 19 2.10 7.80 68.16
CA MET A 19 2.98 8.81 67.56
C MET A 19 2.20 9.69 66.57
N PRO A 20 2.34 11.03 66.62
CA PRO A 20 1.70 11.94 65.67
C PRO A 20 2.09 11.63 64.22
N ARG A 21 1.14 11.78 63.29
CA ARG A 21 1.36 11.56 61.85
C ARG A 21 1.22 12.86 61.07
N TYR A 22 2.04 13.02 60.04
CA TYR A 22 1.93 14.14 59.11
C TYR A 22 0.76 13.92 58.14
N ARG A 23 -0.20 14.86 58.07
CA ARG A 23 -1.29 14.88 57.09
C ARG A 23 -0.74 15.41 55.77
N ARG A 24 -0.86 14.60 54.71
CA ARG A 24 -0.62 15.03 53.33
C ARG A 24 -1.95 15.13 52.62
N TYR A 25 -2.25 16.28 52.03
CA TYR A 25 -3.49 16.52 51.31
C TYR A 25 -3.31 16.14 49.84
N LEU A 26 -4.34 15.54 49.24
CA LEU A 26 -4.24 14.96 47.90
C LEU A 26 -3.97 16.00 46.81
N ASP A 27 -4.54 17.19 46.95
CA ASP A 27 -4.39 18.36 46.07
C ASP A 27 -3.00 19.00 46.14
N GLU A 28 -2.22 18.71 47.18
CA GLU A 28 -0.86 19.22 47.37
C GLU A 28 0.23 18.18 47.05
N MET A 29 -0.15 16.91 46.87
CA MET A 29 0.79 15.86 46.54
C MET A 29 0.99 15.79 45.03
N PRO A 30 2.22 15.96 44.51
CA PRO A 30 2.51 15.83 43.08
C PRO A 30 2.38 14.39 42.54
N GLY A 31 1.79 13.48 43.34
CA GLY A 31 1.72 12.05 43.06
C GLY A 31 3.01 11.30 43.39
N VAL A 32 3.02 10.02 43.03
CA VAL A 32 4.22 9.17 43.08
C VAL A 32 4.87 9.24 41.71
N MET A 33 6.19 9.49 41.67
CA MET A 33 6.94 9.47 40.42
C MET A 33 6.81 8.09 39.77
N LEU A 34 6.60 8.09 38.46
CA LEU A 34 6.49 6.86 37.68
C LEU A 34 7.76 6.01 37.85
N GLN A 35 7.58 4.73 38.19
CA GLN A 35 8.69 3.78 38.34
C GLN A 35 9.07 3.18 36.98
N ASP A 36 10.09 2.33 36.94
CA ASP A 36 10.56 1.58 35.77
C ASP A 36 9.87 0.22 35.59
N ILE A 37 9.21 -0.29 36.63
CA ILE A 37 8.39 -1.51 36.60
C ILE A 37 6.90 -1.14 36.65
N TRP A 38 6.17 -1.44 35.57
CA TRP A 38 4.73 -1.18 35.47
C TRP A 38 3.92 -2.47 35.59
N THR A 39 3.26 -2.66 36.73
CA THR A 39 2.39 -3.82 37.01
C THR A 39 0.90 -3.48 36.89
N ASP A 40 0.57 -2.21 36.70
CA ASP A 40 -0.80 -1.69 36.67
C ASP A 40 -1.41 -1.70 35.25
N ILE A 41 -0.58 -1.85 34.21
CA ILE A 41 -1.05 -1.93 32.83
C ILE A 41 -1.41 -3.38 32.50
N ARG A 42 -2.69 -3.60 32.20
CA ARG A 42 -3.20 -4.92 31.83
C ARG A 42 -2.87 -5.26 30.37
N PRO A 43 -2.62 -6.54 30.04
CA PRO A 43 -2.56 -7.00 28.66
C PRO A 43 -3.87 -6.75 27.92
N VAL A 44 -3.81 -6.77 26.58
CA VAL A 44 -5.00 -6.65 25.73
C VAL A 44 -5.95 -7.82 26.05
N PRO A 45 -7.23 -7.54 26.40
CA PRO A 45 -8.17 -8.59 26.77
C PRO A 45 -8.42 -9.57 25.61
N ALA A 46 -8.85 -10.78 25.96
CA ALA A 46 -9.13 -11.84 24.98
C ALA A 46 -10.32 -11.50 24.06
N GLN A 47 -11.29 -10.72 24.55
CA GLN A 47 -12.48 -10.31 23.81
C GLN A 47 -12.78 -8.82 24.03
N GLY A 48 -13.20 -8.13 22.97
CA GLY A 48 -13.63 -6.73 23.01
C GLY A 48 -12.50 -5.69 23.13
N GLY A 49 -12.90 -4.43 23.29
CA GLY A 49 -12.00 -3.30 23.48
C GLY A 49 -11.17 -2.95 22.24
N GLU A 50 -9.87 -2.73 22.44
CA GLU A 50 -8.91 -2.35 21.39
C GLU A 50 -8.42 -3.52 20.52
N ARG A 51 -8.88 -4.76 20.77
CA ARG A 51 -8.32 -5.97 20.16
C ARG A 51 -8.56 -6.04 18.65
N LEU A 52 -7.48 -6.22 17.89
CA LEU A 52 -7.50 -6.39 16.42
C LEU A 52 -7.24 -7.84 15.98
N ASN A 53 -7.08 -8.79 16.90
CA ASN A 53 -6.60 -10.16 16.64
C ASN A 53 -5.25 -10.18 15.93
N TYR A 54 -4.37 -9.26 16.31
CA TYR A 54 -2.95 -9.30 15.99
C TYR A 54 -2.25 -9.93 17.20
N GLU A 55 -1.52 -11.04 17.00
CA GLU A 55 -1.05 -11.90 18.11
C GLU A 55 -0.24 -11.14 19.15
N THR A 56 0.63 -10.24 18.71
CA THR A 56 1.57 -9.48 19.55
C THR A 56 1.13 -8.04 19.78
N GLN A 57 -0.19 -7.76 19.72
CA GLN A 57 -0.73 -6.42 19.96
C GLN A 57 -0.39 -5.91 21.38
N LYS A 58 0.22 -4.73 21.43
CA LYS A 58 0.52 -4.02 22.68
C LYS A 58 -0.70 -3.21 23.15
N PRO A 59 -0.97 -3.10 24.47
CA PRO A 59 -2.08 -2.32 24.99
C PRO A 59 -1.93 -0.82 24.71
N GLU A 60 -3.03 -0.13 24.39
CA GLU A 60 -3.03 1.33 24.17
C GLU A 60 -2.53 2.10 25.39
N ALA A 61 -2.93 1.69 26.59
CA ALA A 61 -2.50 2.33 27.86
C ALA A 61 -0.97 2.32 28.06
N LEU A 62 -0.29 1.29 27.56
CA LEU A 62 1.17 1.21 27.61
C LEU A 62 1.80 2.29 26.74
N LEU A 63 1.37 2.35 25.48
CA LEU A 63 1.91 3.31 24.52
C LEU A 63 1.51 4.75 24.88
N GLU A 64 0.33 4.95 25.48
CA GLU A 64 -0.12 6.26 25.95
C GLU A 64 0.82 6.80 27.03
N ARG A 65 1.19 5.96 28.00
CA ARG A 65 2.14 6.31 29.06
C ARG A 65 3.51 6.67 28.47
N ILE A 66 4.04 5.83 27.60
CA ILE A 66 5.35 6.04 26.96
C ILE A 66 5.37 7.35 26.15
N ILE A 67 4.34 7.59 25.34
CA ILE A 67 4.29 8.80 24.49
C ILE A 67 4.14 10.05 25.34
N LYS A 68 3.27 10.04 26.36
CA LYS A 68 3.08 11.20 27.27
C LYS A 68 4.33 11.51 28.10
N SER A 69 5.10 10.51 28.50
CA SER A 69 6.32 10.73 29.29
C SER A 69 7.50 11.21 28.45
N SER A 70 7.47 10.99 27.14
CA SER A 70 8.65 11.13 26.27
C SER A 70 8.46 12.11 25.11
N SER A 71 7.30 12.76 25.00
CA SER A 71 7.00 13.71 23.92
C SER A 71 5.92 14.72 24.29
N ASN A 72 5.94 15.86 23.63
CA ASN A 72 4.89 16.88 23.67
C ASN A 72 3.93 16.74 22.48
N GLU A 73 2.84 17.51 22.49
CA GLU A 73 1.97 17.64 21.32
C GLU A 73 2.78 18.14 20.11
N ALA A 74 2.37 17.73 18.91
CA ALA A 74 3.04 18.00 17.64
C ALA A 74 4.44 17.37 17.42
N ASP A 75 5.06 16.78 18.45
CA ASP A 75 6.31 16.01 18.29
C ASP A 75 6.12 14.82 17.35
N LEU A 76 7.23 14.36 16.76
CA LEU A 76 7.27 13.23 15.84
C LEU A 76 7.62 11.93 16.58
N VAL A 77 6.76 10.93 16.45
CA VAL A 77 6.96 9.56 16.97
C VAL A 77 7.34 8.63 15.81
N LEU A 78 8.39 7.81 15.98
CA LEU A 78 8.81 6.79 15.02
C LEU A 78 8.64 5.39 15.61
N ASP A 79 8.00 4.49 14.86
CA ASP A 79 7.94 3.06 15.17
C ASP A 79 8.21 2.21 13.92
N CYS A 80 9.38 1.56 13.87
CA CYS A 80 9.78 0.71 12.74
C CYS A 80 9.26 -0.74 12.84
N PHE A 81 8.48 -1.07 13.88
CA PHE A 81 7.92 -2.40 14.12
C PHE A 81 6.45 -2.28 14.54
N VAL A 82 5.68 -1.54 13.73
CA VAL A 82 4.38 -1.02 14.14
C VAL A 82 3.34 -2.13 14.38
N GLY A 83 3.46 -3.29 13.70
CA GLY A 83 2.58 -4.43 13.86
C GLY A 83 1.09 -4.06 13.76
N SER A 84 0.40 -4.15 14.90
CA SER A 84 -1.03 -3.84 15.04
C SER A 84 -1.42 -2.34 14.98
N GLY A 85 -0.45 -1.43 14.83
CA GLY A 85 -0.75 0.00 14.73
C GLY A 85 -0.98 0.73 16.06
N THR A 86 -0.74 0.09 17.21
CA THR A 86 -1.02 0.72 18.52
C THR A 86 -0.28 2.04 18.68
N THR A 87 1.01 2.11 18.35
CA THR A 87 1.81 3.34 18.46
C THR A 87 1.24 4.47 17.61
N ALA A 88 0.91 4.20 16.34
CA ALA A 88 0.33 5.20 15.44
C ALA A 88 -1.04 5.69 15.94
N ALA A 89 -1.92 4.78 16.35
CA ALA A 89 -3.25 5.13 16.84
C ALA A 89 -3.23 5.97 18.12
N VAL A 90 -2.32 5.65 19.05
CA VAL A 90 -2.16 6.42 20.28
C VAL A 90 -1.50 7.78 20.00
N ALA A 91 -0.46 7.82 19.18
CA ALA A 91 0.20 9.08 18.79
C ALA A 91 -0.80 10.04 18.11
N GLU A 92 -1.61 9.54 17.19
CA GLU A 92 -2.66 10.31 16.51
C GLU A 92 -3.66 10.92 17.52
N ARG A 93 -4.21 10.12 18.43
CA ARG A 93 -5.18 10.59 19.45
C ARG A 93 -4.57 11.58 20.43
N LEU A 94 -3.27 11.47 20.68
CA LEU A 94 -2.51 12.40 21.51
C LEU A 94 -2.03 13.63 20.71
N ASN A 95 -2.46 13.86 19.47
CA ASN A 95 -2.01 14.98 18.66
C ASN A 95 -0.49 15.03 18.39
N ARG A 96 0.17 13.86 18.30
CA ARG A 96 1.56 13.74 17.84
C ARG A 96 1.58 13.45 16.34
N ARG A 97 2.65 13.88 15.67
CA ARG A 97 2.97 13.41 14.32
C ARG A 97 3.57 12.02 14.43
N TRP A 98 3.42 11.19 13.41
CA TRP A 98 3.98 9.85 13.43
C TRP A 98 4.51 9.42 12.06
N ILE A 99 5.56 8.61 12.08
CA ILE A 99 6.03 7.79 10.97
C ILE A 99 6.10 6.38 11.50
N VAL A 100 5.48 5.43 10.79
CA VAL A 100 5.50 4.04 11.20
C VAL A 100 5.83 3.14 10.02
N CYS A 101 6.56 2.06 10.30
CA CYS A 101 7.01 1.12 9.29
C CYS A 101 6.84 -0.32 9.79
N ASP A 102 6.71 -1.23 8.85
CA ASP A 102 6.76 -2.67 9.08
C ASP A 102 7.14 -3.36 7.76
N LEU A 103 7.81 -4.50 7.85
CA LEU A 103 8.08 -5.34 6.69
C LEU A 103 6.84 -6.13 6.26
N SER A 104 5.97 -6.44 7.22
CA SER A 104 4.76 -7.22 6.97
C SER A 104 3.67 -6.37 6.34
N ARG A 105 3.26 -6.73 5.11
CA ARG A 105 2.06 -6.13 4.49
C ARG A 105 0.84 -6.25 5.39
N PHE A 106 0.67 -7.38 6.09
CA PHE A 106 -0.42 -7.60 7.02
C PHE A 106 -0.42 -6.60 8.19
N ALA A 107 0.76 -6.24 8.72
CA ALA A 107 0.90 -5.21 9.75
C ALA A 107 0.51 -3.83 9.23
N ILE A 108 0.99 -3.47 8.03
CA ILE A 108 0.64 -2.20 7.36
C ILE A 108 -0.87 -2.08 7.16
N HIS A 109 -1.51 -3.15 6.67
CA HIS A 109 -2.97 -3.21 6.50
C HIS A 109 -3.74 -3.08 7.79
N THR A 110 -3.33 -3.83 8.82
CA THR A 110 -3.95 -3.77 10.15
C THR A 110 -3.86 -2.37 10.73
N THR A 111 -2.68 -1.76 10.64
CA THR A 111 -2.42 -0.38 11.09
C THR A 111 -3.26 0.63 10.34
N ARG A 112 -3.30 0.55 9.01
CA ARG A 112 -4.12 1.44 8.16
C ARG A 112 -5.59 1.38 8.54
N LYS A 113 -6.17 0.18 8.65
CA LYS A 113 -7.58 0.00 9.05
C LYS A 113 -7.86 0.57 10.43
N ARG A 114 -6.94 0.38 11.38
CA ARG A 114 -7.05 0.95 12.72
C ARG A 114 -7.11 2.48 12.68
N LEU A 115 -6.21 3.11 11.92
CA LEU A 115 -6.15 4.58 11.78
C LEU A 115 -7.40 5.14 11.12
N LEU A 116 -7.90 4.52 10.05
CA LEU A 116 -9.14 4.94 9.39
C LEU A 116 -10.38 4.83 10.29
N GLY A 117 -10.33 4.00 11.33
CA GLY A 117 -11.39 3.91 12.34
C GLY A 117 -11.36 5.02 13.40
N ILE A 118 -10.34 5.89 13.40
CA ILE A 118 -10.23 7.02 14.32
C ILE A 118 -11.05 8.19 13.76
N SER A 119 -12.00 8.68 14.54
CA SER A 119 -12.79 9.86 14.18
C SER A 119 -11.88 11.09 14.03
N GLY A 120 -11.95 11.77 12.89
CA GLY A 120 -11.15 12.96 12.61
C GLY A 120 -9.65 12.70 12.39
N VAL A 121 -9.26 11.46 12.04
CA VAL A 121 -7.86 11.15 11.69
C VAL A 121 -7.33 12.10 10.62
N LYS A 122 -6.12 12.63 10.84
CA LYS A 122 -5.47 13.51 9.89
C LYS A 122 -5.07 12.73 8.62
N PRO A 123 -5.05 13.37 7.43
CA PRO A 123 -4.61 12.71 6.21
C PRO A 123 -3.20 12.13 6.36
N PHE A 124 -3.01 10.88 5.91
CA PHE A 124 -1.73 10.19 5.92
C PHE A 124 -1.52 9.42 4.61
N VAL A 125 -0.25 9.16 4.29
CA VAL A 125 0.16 8.38 3.11
C VAL A 125 0.73 7.04 3.54
N VAL A 126 0.45 6.00 2.76
CA VAL A 126 1.08 4.69 2.88
C VAL A 126 2.07 4.56 1.73
N GLN A 127 3.35 4.38 2.05
CA GLN A 127 4.43 4.25 1.07
C GLN A 127 5.04 2.85 1.16
N ASN A 128 5.38 2.28 0.00
CA ASN A 128 6.10 1.02 -0.09
C ASN A 128 7.53 1.29 -0.58
N LEU A 129 8.54 0.93 0.22
CA LEU A 129 9.95 1.09 -0.14
C LEU A 129 10.47 -0.04 -1.06
N GLY A 130 9.68 -1.11 -1.25
CA GLY A 130 9.59 -1.98 -2.42
C GLY A 130 10.82 -2.33 -3.25
N LYS A 131 12.03 -2.57 -2.69
CA LYS A 131 13.22 -2.80 -3.56
C LYS A 131 14.25 -3.83 -3.09
N TYR A 132 14.25 -4.25 -1.82
CA TYR A 132 15.36 -5.05 -1.28
C TYR A 132 15.38 -6.51 -1.75
N GLU A 133 14.22 -7.17 -1.77
CA GLU A 133 14.16 -8.62 -2.05
C GLU A 133 14.53 -8.95 -3.50
N ARG A 134 14.08 -8.13 -4.47
CA ARG A 134 14.36 -8.35 -5.90
C ARG A 134 15.83 -8.14 -6.24
N GLN A 135 16.44 -7.09 -5.66
CA GLN A 135 17.87 -6.81 -5.82
C GLN A 135 18.73 -7.90 -5.16
N ALA A 136 18.35 -8.33 -3.95
CA ALA A 136 19.02 -9.44 -3.27
C ALA A 136 18.93 -10.74 -4.06
N TRP A 137 17.74 -11.06 -4.60
CA TRP A 137 17.54 -12.22 -5.47
C TRP A 137 18.39 -12.14 -6.74
N GLN A 138 18.38 -11.00 -7.44
CA GLN A 138 19.16 -10.83 -8.67
C GLN A 138 20.67 -10.99 -8.41
N MET A 139 21.17 -10.48 -7.27
CA MET A 139 22.56 -10.67 -6.88
C MET A 139 22.89 -12.13 -6.54
N ALA A 140 21.96 -12.85 -5.91
CA ALA A 140 22.15 -14.25 -5.52
C ALA A 140 22.06 -15.22 -6.72
N GLU A 141 21.11 -15.00 -7.63
CA GLU A 141 20.90 -15.85 -8.81
C GLU A 141 21.95 -15.63 -9.90
N PHE A 142 22.43 -14.38 -10.04
CA PHE A 142 23.36 -13.99 -11.10
C PHE A 142 24.62 -13.36 -10.50
N PRO A 143 25.45 -14.13 -9.78
CA PRO A 143 26.64 -13.62 -9.13
C PRO A 143 27.67 -13.13 -10.16
N GLY A 144 28.32 -11.99 -9.86
CA GLY A 144 29.44 -11.47 -10.66
C GLY A 144 30.73 -12.25 -10.38
N ASN A 145 31.69 -12.16 -11.30
CA ASN A 145 33.01 -12.80 -11.19
C ASN A 145 34.08 -11.90 -10.52
N GLY A 146 33.75 -10.66 -10.16
CA GLY A 146 34.59 -9.74 -9.38
C GLY A 146 35.50 -8.83 -10.20
N GLU A 147 35.43 -8.85 -11.53
CA GLU A 147 36.41 -8.18 -12.40
C GLU A 147 36.01 -6.74 -12.78
N ASN A 148 34.79 -6.55 -13.30
CA ASN A 148 34.34 -5.25 -13.81
C ASN A 148 32.85 -5.03 -13.54
N ARG A 149 32.53 -4.11 -12.62
CA ARG A 149 31.15 -3.81 -12.19
C ARG A 149 30.20 -3.48 -13.34
N LEU A 150 30.64 -2.72 -14.34
CA LEU A 150 29.77 -2.31 -15.45
C LEU A 150 29.41 -3.49 -16.36
N GLN A 151 30.40 -4.35 -16.62
CA GLN A 151 30.23 -5.53 -17.47
C GLN A 151 29.38 -6.59 -16.75
N GLU A 152 29.63 -6.80 -15.47
CA GLU A 152 28.80 -7.66 -14.62
C GLU A 152 27.35 -7.22 -14.61
N GLN A 153 27.09 -5.91 -14.47
CA GLN A 153 25.72 -5.40 -14.47
C GLN A 153 24.99 -5.71 -15.78
N ARG A 154 25.64 -5.51 -16.93
CA ARG A 154 25.05 -5.86 -18.24
C ARG A 154 24.76 -7.35 -18.38
N LEU A 155 25.69 -8.20 -17.92
CA LEU A 155 25.49 -9.66 -17.94
C LEU A 155 24.33 -10.07 -17.02
N ARG A 156 24.23 -9.44 -15.84
CA ARG A 156 23.13 -9.64 -14.89
C ARG A 156 21.78 -9.27 -15.48
N GLU A 157 21.71 -8.11 -16.14
CA GLU A 157 20.50 -7.65 -16.83
C GLU A 157 20.11 -8.57 -17.99
N ALA A 158 21.08 -9.02 -18.80
CA ALA A 158 20.83 -9.95 -19.89
C ALA A 158 20.33 -11.31 -19.39
N ALA A 159 20.96 -11.85 -18.34
CA ALA A 159 20.56 -13.12 -17.72
C ALA A 159 19.15 -13.03 -17.12
N TYR A 160 18.86 -11.94 -16.40
CA TYR A 160 17.52 -11.66 -15.88
C TYR A 160 16.47 -11.61 -17.00
N ARG A 161 16.73 -10.87 -18.09
CA ARG A 161 15.78 -10.78 -19.22
C ARG A 161 15.55 -12.15 -19.86
N ALA A 162 16.62 -12.90 -20.12
CA ALA A 162 16.52 -14.24 -20.69
C ALA A 162 15.70 -15.18 -19.79
N PHE A 163 15.92 -15.10 -18.48
CA PHE A 163 15.17 -15.87 -17.49
C PHE A 163 13.67 -15.51 -17.51
N ILE A 164 13.30 -14.24 -17.43
CA ILE A 164 11.89 -13.82 -17.47
C ILE A 164 11.23 -14.22 -18.79
N LEU A 165 11.92 -14.08 -19.93
CA LEU A 165 11.39 -14.52 -21.22
C LEU A 165 11.14 -16.03 -21.25
N ASN A 166 12.05 -16.83 -20.70
CA ASN A 166 11.89 -18.28 -20.61
C ASN A 166 10.66 -18.64 -19.75
N VAL A 167 10.54 -18.06 -18.56
CA VAL A 167 9.39 -18.28 -17.68
C VAL A 167 8.09 -17.80 -18.35
N HIS A 168 8.14 -16.70 -19.10
CA HIS A 168 7.01 -16.21 -19.89
C HIS A 168 6.73 -17.03 -21.16
N ARG A 169 7.57 -18.03 -21.50
CA ARG A 169 7.51 -18.81 -22.75
C ARG A 169 7.59 -17.93 -24.00
N ALA A 170 8.45 -16.93 -23.97
CA ALA A 170 8.75 -16.04 -25.09
C ALA A 170 10.14 -16.37 -25.66
N THR A 171 10.29 -16.22 -26.97
CA THR A 171 11.56 -16.44 -27.67
C THR A 171 12.37 -15.14 -27.67
N PRO A 172 13.64 -15.13 -27.23
CA PRO A 172 14.47 -13.93 -27.26
C PRO A 172 14.62 -13.35 -28.67
N VAL A 173 14.66 -12.03 -28.76
CA VAL A 173 14.99 -11.29 -29.99
C VAL A 173 16.18 -10.37 -29.75
N SER A 174 16.91 -10.06 -30.81
CA SER A 174 18.06 -9.14 -30.80
C SER A 174 17.88 -8.03 -31.82
N GLY A 175 18.67 -6.96 -31.69
CA GLY A 175 18.62 -5.81 -32.60
C GLY A 175 17.59 -4.73 -32.25
N TYR A 176 16.93 -4.85 -31.10
CA TYR A 176 15.99 -3.86 -30.57
C TYR A 176 16.51 -3.31 -29.24
N SER A 177 16.16 -2.06 -28.95
CA SER A 177 16.59 -1.38 -27.71
C SER A 177 15.65 -1.71 -26.55
N TRP A 178 14.35 -1.82 -26.83
CA TRP A 178 13.28 -2.01 -25.87
C TRP A 178 12.58 -3.36 -26.02
N LEU A 179 12.66 -4.02 -27.18
CA LEU A 179 12.00 -5.31 -27.38
C LEU A 179 12.98 -6.46 -27.10
N HIS A 180 12.60 -7.37 -26.21
CA HIS A 180 13.50 -8.41 -25.69
C HIS A 180 13.09 -9.81 -26.16
N GLY A 181 11.81 -10.05 -26.44
CA GLY A 181 11.35 -11.32 -27.00
C GLY A 181 10.13 -11.21 -27.89
N SER A 182 9.65 -12.36 -28.36
CA SER A 182 8.40 -12.51 -29.10
C SER A 182 7.60 -13.72 -28.61
N LYS A 183 6.27 -13.61 -28.63
CA LYS A 183 5.35 -14.68 -28.22
C LYS A 183 4.04 -14.57 -28.99
N GLY A 184 3.65 -15.64 -29.69
CA GLY A 184 2.37 -15.69 -30.42
C GLY A 184 2.16 -14.56 -31.43
N GLY A 185 3.24 -14.08 -32.06
CA GLY A 185 3.20 -12.97 -33.02
C GLY A 185 3.15 -11.57 -32.41
N ARG A 186 3.25 -11.43 -31.08
CA ARG A 186 3.41 -10.18 -30.34
C ARG A 186 4.85 -10.01 -29.87
N MET A 187 5.30 -8.76 -29.74
CA MET A 187 6.59 -8.46 -29.12
C MET A 187 6.49 -8.48 -27.59
N VAL A 188 7.60 -8.67 -26.91
CA VAL A 188 7.67 -8.72 -25.45
C VAL A 188 8.76 -7.79 -24.96
N HIS A 189 8.39 -6.88 -24.06
CA HIS A 189 9.32 -6.08 -23.26
C HIS A 189 9.41 -6.69 -21.86
N VAL A 190 10.61 -6.65 -21.27
CA VAL A 190 10.87 -7.03 -19.88
C VAL A 190 11.44 -5.81 -19.18
N GLY A 191 10.68 -5.26 -18.24
CA GLY A 191 11.05 -4.10 -17.43
C GLY A 191 12.20 -4.41 -16.48
N ALA A 192 12.79 -3.37 -15.89
CA ALA A 192 13.90 -3.52 -14.96
C ALA A 192 13.47 -4.19 -13.64
N VAL A 193 14.42 -4.78 -12.93
CA VAL A 193 14.19 -5.42 -11.62
C VAL A 193 13.93 -4.39 -10.51
N ASP A 194 14.58 -3.23 -10.63
CA ASP A 194 14.73 -2.22 -9.59
C ASP A 194 13.99 -0.90 -9.89
N ALA A 195 13.45 -0.76 -11.10
CA ALA A 195 12.69 0.41 -11.53
C ALA A 195 11.32 0.01 -12.08
N PRO A 196 10.25 0.75 -11.74
CA PRO A 196 8.96 0.55 -12.37
C PRO A 196 9.04 0.94 -13.84
N VAL A 197 8.22 0.30 -14.68
CA VAL A 197 8.03 0.74 -16.07
C VAL A 197 7.32 2.09 -16.04
N THR A 198 7.84 3.09 -16.74
CA THR A 198 7.30 4.46 -16.77
C THR A 198 6.50 4.75 -18.05
N LEU A 199 5.72 5.83 -18.04
CA LEU A 199 4.98 6.29 -19.22
C LEU A 199 5.90 6.53 -20.43
N ALA A 200 7.07 7.12 -20.17
CA ALA A 200 8.06 7.39 -21.21
C ALA A 200 8.58 6.09 -21.84
N ASP A 201 8.83 5.06 -21.03
CA ASP A 201 9.26 3.75 -21.50
C ASP A 201 8.20 3.11 -22.39
N VAL A 202 6.93 3.12 -21.97
CA VAL A 202 5.83 2.54 -22.75
C VAL A 202 5.68 3.22 -24.11
N LYS A 203 5.78 4.55 -24.17
CA LYS A 203 5.76 5.27 -25.45
C LYS A 203 6.96 4.90 -26.33
N ALA A 204 8.14 4.71 -25.75
CA ALA A 204 9.32 4.28 -26.50
C ALA A 204 9.19 2.85 -27.04
N ILE A 205 8.71 1.93 -26.18
CA ILE A 205 8.39 0.54 -26.52
C ILE A 205 7.36 0.50 -27.67
N GLY A 206 6.26 1.24 -27.56
CA GLY A 206 5.21 1.29 -28.59
C GLY A 206 5.74 1.78 -29.93
N ARG A 207 6.55 2.85 -29.95
CA ARG A 207 7.18 3.35 -31.18
C ARG A 207 8.14 2.34 -31.82
N GLU A 208 8.97 1.66 -31.02
CA GLU A 208 9.89 0.65 -31.54
C GLU A 208 9.13 -0.59 -32.04
N ALA A 209 8.11 -1.04 -31.29
CA ALA A 209 7.24 -2.13 -31.70
C ALA A 209 6.55 -1.85 -33.04
N TRP A 210 6.10 -0.62 -33.26
CA TRP A 210 5.50 -0.23 -34.54
C TRP A 210 6.49 -0.34 -35.70
N LYS A 211 7.69 0.20 -35.51
CA LYS A 211 8.76 0.14 -36.52
C LYS A 211 9.20 -1.29 -36.82
N ALA A 212 9.08 -2.19 -35.83
CA ALA A 212 9.44 -3.59 -35.96
C ALA A 212 8.42 -4.43 -36.78
N ILE A 213 7.20 -3.90 -37.03
CA ILE A 213 6.17 -4.62 -37.80
C ILE A 213 6.63 -4.72 -39.26
N GLY A 214 6.75 -5.95 -39.76
CA GLY A 214 7.04 -6.24 -41.17
C GLY A 214 8.49 -6.00 -41.63
N SER A 215 9.41 -5.62 -40.75
CA SER A 215 10.76 -5.19 -41.13
C SER A 215 11.83 -6.30 -41.16
N ASN A 216 11.62 -7.48 -40.56
CA ASN A 216 12.63 -8.56 -40.50
C ASN A 216 12.03 -9.99 -40.42
N LYS A 217 12.86 -11.04 -40.66
CA LYS A 217 12.52 -12.44 -40.35
C LYS A 217 12.31 -12.60 -38.84
N GLY A 218 11.09 -12.90 -38.42
CA GLY A 218 10.68 -12.93 -37.01
C GLY A 218 9.93 -11.68 -36.53
N ALA A 219 9.64 -10.74 -37.45
CA ALA A 219 8.80 -9.60 -37.17
C ALA A 219 7.37 -10.03 -36.75
N PRO A 220 6.75 -9.30 -35.80
CA PRO A 220 5.43 -9.61 -35.31
C PRO A 220 4.39 -9.48 -36.43
N THR A 221 3.54 -10.50 -36.58
CA THR A 221 2.42 -10.50 -37.54
C THR A 221 1.22 -9.71 -37.03
N LYS A 222 1.18 -9.41 -35.72
CA LYS A 222 0.19 -8.57 -35.07
C LYS A 222 0.86 -7.32 -34.53
N ALA A 223 0.20 -6.17 -34.68
CA ALA A 223 0.61 -4.92 -34.06
C ALA A 223 0.34 -4.98 -32.54
N GLY A 224 1.15 -5.73 -31.79
CA GLY A 224 0.93 -5.95 -30.37
C GLY A 224 2.20 -6.15 -29.56
N VAL A 225 2.21 -5.63 -28.32
CA VAL A 225 3.32 -5.77 -27.39
C VAL A 225 2.82 -6.13 -25.98
N ASP A 226 3.49 -7.11 -25.37
CA ASP A 226 3.33 -7.47 -23.97
C ASP A 226 4.45 -6.81 -23.17
N ILE A 227 4.10 -5.96 -22.21
CA ILE A 227 5.04 -5.25 -21.35
C ILE A 227 5.01 -5.93 -19.99
N LEU A 228 6.06 -6.71 -19.70
CA LEU A 228 6.23 -7.41 -18.43
C LEU A 228 6.97 -6.49 -17.47
N GLY A 229 6.43 -6.24 -16.29
CA GLY A 229 7.06 -5.39 -15.29
C GLY A 229 6.75 -5.85 -13.87
N TRP A 230 7.70 -5.66 -12.95
CA TRP A 230 7.41 -5.87 -11.53
C TRP A 230 6.41 -4.85 -11.01
N GLU A 231 6.57 -3.60 -11.45
CA GLU A 231 5.77 -2.43 -11.09
C GLU A 231 5.65 -1.47 -12.29
N PHE A 232 4.64 -0.62 -12.25
CA PHE A 232 4.30 0.34 -13.29
C PHE A 232 4.00 1.69 -12.61
N ALA A 233 4.66 2.75 -13.04
CA ALA A 233 4.66 4.05 -12.36
C ALA A 233 3.47 4.95 -12.73
N PHE A 234 2.32 4.39 -13.16
CA PHE A 234 1.23 5.16 -13.75
C PHE A 234 -0.13 4.42 -13.69
N GLU A 235 -1.21 5.16 -13.93
CA GLU A 235 -2.57 4.61 -14.03
C GLU A 235 -2.76 3.84 -15.35
N LEU A 236 -3.11 2.56 -15.25
CA LEU A 236 -3.10 1.63 -16.38
C LEU A 236 -4.17 1.91 -17.44
N ASN A 237 -5.34 2.40 -17.01
CA ASN A 237 -6.49 2.59 -17.90
C ASN A 237 -6.28 3.75 -18.88
N GLU A 238 -5.73 4.88 -18.42
CA GLU A 238 -5.46 6.02 -19.30
C GLU A 238 -4.25 5.76 -20.18
N LEU A 239 -3.28 4.96 -19.70
CA LEU A 239 -2.13 4.64 -20.53
C LEU A 239 -2.45 3.69 -21.68
N ALA A 240 -3.19 2.60 -21.41
CA ALA A 240 -3.57 1.67 -22.47
C ALA A 240 -4.29 2.39 -23.62
N LYS A 241 -5.18 3.34 -23.28
CA LYS A 241 -5.85 4.19 -24.25
C LYS A 241 -4.91 5.14 -24.98
N GLN A 242 -4.04 5.87 -24.28
CA GLN A 242 -3.12 6.82 -24.90
C GLN A 242 -2.15 6.12 -25.86
N VAL A 243 -1.59 4.99 -25.46
CA VAL A 243 -0.62 4.26 -26.29
C VAL A 243 -1.31 3.56 -27.46
N ALA A 244 -2.50 2.99 -27.26
CA ALA A 244 -3.30 2.45 -28.35
C ALA A 244 -3.69 3.55 -29.37
N ALA A 245 -4.09 4.72 -28.88
CA ALA A 245 -4.44 5.88 -29.72
C ALA A 245 -3.23 6.45 -30.48
N GLU A 246 -2.08 6.60 -29.82
CA GLU A 246 -0.87 7.17 -30.42
C GLU A 246 -0.15 6.17 -31.36
N SER A 247 -0.17 4.88 -31.04
CA SER A 247 0.75 3.90 -31.66
C SER A 247 0.06 2.90 -32.60
N ARG A 248 -1.28 2.86 -32.64
CA ARG A 248 -2.06 1.81 -33.35
C ARG A 248 -1.64 0.37 -33.00
N ILE A 249 -1.12 0.17 -31.79
CA ILE A 249 -0.62 -1.10 -31.28
C ILE A 249 -1.44 -1.51 -30.07
N ASP A 250 -1.78 -2.78 -30.01
CA ASP A 250 -2.42 -3.42 -28.88
C ASP A 250 -1.39 -3.69 -27.77
N VAL A 251 -1.51 -3.01 -26.64
CA VAL A 251 -0.56 -3.09 -25.52
C VAL A 251 -1.19 -3.82 -24.35
N ALA A 252 -0.54 -4.89 -23.91
CA ALA A 252 -0.92 -5.63 -22.70
C ALA A 252 0.14 -5.44 -21.62
N PHE A 253 -0.28 -5.03 -20.43
CA PHE A 253 0.62 -4.87 -19.29
C PHE A 253 0.48 -6.08 -18.37
N LYS A 254 1.58 -6.78 -18.11
CA LYS A 254 1.57 -8.00 -17.28
C LYS A 254 2.53 -7.86 -16.12
N LYS A 255 2.06 -8.19 -14.92
CA LYS A 255 2.90 -8.16 -13.72
C LYS A 255 3.82 -9.37 -13.74
N ILE A 256 5.10 -9.17 -13.39
CA ILE A 256 6.02 -10.28 -13.12
C ILE A 256 5.65 -10.84 -11.74
N PRO A 257 5.20 -12.10 -11.67
CA PRO A 257 4.73 -12.72 -10.43
C PRO A 257 5.92 -13.03 -9.50
N ARG A 258 5.71 -13.07 -8.18
CA ARG A 258 6.80 -13.26 -7.19
C ARG A 258 7.31 -14.70 -7.14
N GLU A 259 6.54 -15.65 -7.63
CA GLU A 259 6.87 -17.06 -7.82
C GLU A 259 8.13 -17.23 -8.67
N VAL A 260 8.43 -16.26 -9.52
CA VAL A 260 9.70 -16.16 -10.28
C VAL A 260 10.93 -16.15 -9.37
N LEU A 261 10.77 -15.71 -8.12
CA LEU A 261 11.83 -15.70 -7.12
C LEU A 261 12.06 -17.09 -6.48
N ASP A 262 11.10 -18.01 -6.60
CA ASP A 262 11.19 -19.37 -6.09
C ASP A 262 11.56 -20.35 -7.23
N ARG A 263 12.78 -20.90 -7.18
CA ARG A 263 13.25 -21.89 -8.16
C ARG A 263 12.30 -23.09 -8.27
N ARG A 264 11.68 -23.54 -7.18
CA ARG A 264 10.77 -24.70 -7.20
C ARG A 264 9.53 -24.42 -8.03
N ALA A 265 8.93 -23.24 -7.86
CA ALA A 265 7.74 -22.83 -8.60
C ALA A 265 8.03 -22.66 -10.10
N VAL A 266 9.24 -22.18 -10.43
CA VAL A 266 9.72 -22.09 -11.82
C VAL A 266 9.90 -23.46 -12.45
N ASP A 267 10.59 -24.38 -11.77
CA ASP A 267 10.87 -25.73 -12.27
C ASP A 267 9.59 -26.57 -12.45
N GLN A 268 8.60 -26.36 -11.59
CA GLN A 268 7.28 -26.99 -11.69
C GLN A 268 6.40 -26.38 -12.80
N GLY A 269 6.79 -25.24 -13.37
CA GLY A 269 6.05 -24.56 -14.43
C GLY A 269 4.79 -23.84 -13.95
N ASP A 270 4.69 -23.58 -12.64
CA ASP A 270 3.51 -23.01 -11.98
C ASP A 270 3.44 -21.47 -12.07
N VAL A 271 4.45 -20.84 -12.68
CA VAL A 271 4.49 -19.39 -12.83
C VAL A 271 3.51 -18.92 -13.93
N ARG A 272 2.58 -18.03 -13.57
CA ARG A 272 1.62 -17.43 -14.49
C ARG A 272 1.70 -15.91 -14.47
N PHE A 273 1.79 -15.32 -15.66
CA PHE A 273 1.78 -13.86 -15.81
C PHE A 273 0.35 -13.39 -15.98
N PHE A 274 -0.13 -12.60 -15.02
CA PHE A 274 -1.44 -11.97 -15.07
C PHE A 274 -1.33 -10.58 -15.67
N GLU A 275 -2.36 -10.17 -16.39
CA GLU A 275 -2.54 -8.75 -16.70
C GLU A 275 -2.69 -7.97 -15.39
N LEU A 276 -2.11 -6.78 -15.34
CA LEU A 276 -2.23 -5.92 -14.16
C LEU A 276 -3.71 -5.62 -13.88
N GLY A 277 -4.00 -5.38 -12.60
CA GLY A 277 -5.36 -5.29 -12.15
C GLY A 277 -6.20 -4.31 -12.96
N ALA A 278 -7.24 -4.84 -13.60
CA ALA A 278 -8.15 -4.07 -14.41
C ALA A 278 -9.29 -3.57 -13.52
N LEU A 279 -9.36 -2.25 -13.32
CA LEU A 279 -10.48 -1.61 -12.64
C LEU A 279 -11.50 -1.11 -13.66
N SER A 280 -12.68 -1.71 -13.65
CA SER A 280 -13.83 -1.27 -14.44
C SER A 280 -14.77 -0.43 -13.59
N VAL A 281 -15.06 0.77 -14.07
CA VAL A 281 -15.94 1.74 -13.43
C VAL A 281 -16.92 2.21 -14.48
N GLU A 282 -18.20 2.00 -14.23
CA GLU A 282 -19.30 2.57 -14.98
C GLU A 282 -19.65 3.94 -14.40
N MET A 283 -19.80 4.94 -15.25
CA MET A 283 -20.23 6.28 -14.86
C MET A 283 -21.56 6.60 -15.53
N LYS A 284 -22.57 6.98 -14.72
CA LYS A 284 -23.84 7.51 -15.20
C LYS A 284 -23.98 8.95 -14.75
N GLN A 285 -24.51 9.79 -15.63
CA GLN A 285 -24.76 11.19 -15.33
C GLN A 285 -26.25 11.49 -15.48
N LYS A 286 -26.81 12.22 -14.51
CA LYS A 286 -28.17 12.75 -14.57
C LYS A 286 -28.14 14.21 -14.13
N ARG A 287 -28.19 15.13 -15.10
CA ARG A 287 -28.00 16.58 -14.87
C ARG A 287 -26.65 16.83 -14.18
N ARG A 288 -26.69 17.36 -12.95
CA ARG A 288 -25.54 17.62 -12.07
C ARG A 288 -25.19 16.47 -11.11
N GLU A 289 -25.90 15.34 -11.16
CA GLU A 289 -25.56 14.16 -10.36
C GLU A 289 -24.76 13.16 -11.20
N VAL A 290 -23.63 12.71 -10.68
CA VAL A 290 -22.81 11.63 -11.26
C VAL A 290 -22.85 10.43 -10.32
N ILE A 291 -23.09 9.26 -10.89
CA ILE A 291 -23.12 7.97 -10.20
C ILE A 291 -21.96 7.15 -10.74
N LEU A 292 -21.11 6.65 -9.85
CA LEU A 292 -20.02 5.74 -10.15
C LEU A 292 -20.33 4.36 -9.62
N LYS A 293 -20.08 3.34 -10.42
CA LYS A 293 -20.24 1.95 -10.04
C LYS A 293 -19.03 1.13 -10.44
N LEU A 294 -18.42 0.45 -9.47
CA LEU A 294 -17.41 -0.56 -9.74
C LEU A 294 -18.10 -1.80 -10.34
N THR A 295 -17.71 -2.20 -11.55
CA THR A 295 -18.34 -3.33 -12.26
C THR A 295 -17.45 -4.55 -12.32
N ASP A 296 -16.14 -4.36 -12.30
CA ASP A 296 -15.15 -5.43 -12.29
C ASP A 296 -13.84 -4.95 -11.68
N PHE A 297 -13.13 -5.86 -11.01
CA PHE A 297 -11.80 -5.61 -10.46
C PHE A 297 -10.98 -6.90 -10.43
N VAL A 298 -9.97 -6.96 -11.28
CA VAL A 298 -9.04 -8.08 -11.32
C VAL A 298 -7.76 -7.68 -10.61
N ILE A 299 -7.09 -8.59 -9.90
CA ILE A 299 -5.70 -8.43 -9.45
C ILE A 299 -4.97 -9.77 -9.60
N PRO A 300 -3.63 -9.77 -9.70
CA PRO A 300 -2.85 -10.98 -9.50
C PRO A 300 -3.11 -11.56 -8.10
N THR A 301 -3.48 -12.84 -8.03
CA THR A 301 -3.82 -13.54 -6.77
C THR A 301 -2.69 -14.38 -6.21
N ASP A 302 -1.51 -14.27 -6.82
CA ASP A 302 -0.25 -14.94 -6.50
C ASP A 302 0.13 -14.80 -5.01
N ASP A 303 0.07 -13.57 -4.49
CA ASP A 303 0.35 -13.25 -3.09
C ASP A 303 -0.78 -13.69 -2.11
N ILE A 304 -1.87 -14.29 -2.59
CA ILE A 304 -2.98 -14.78 -1.76
C ILE A 304 -2.78 -16.28 -1.48
N PRO A 305 -2.76 -16.72 -0.21
CA PRO A 305 -2.69 -18.14 0.14
C PRO A 305 -3.78 -18.96 -0.57
N GLU A 306 -3.46 -20.18 -0.99
CA GLU A 306 -4.35 -21.01 -1.82
C GLU A 306 -5.74 -21.21 -1.17
N GLU A 307 -5.77 -21.45 0.14
CA GLU A 307 -7.00 -21.57 0.93
C GLU A 307 -7.88 -20.30 0.85
N ALA A 308 -7.25 -19.12 0.94
CA ALA A 308 -7.94 -17.84 0.83
C ALA A 308 -8.36 -17.54 -0.61
N ARG A 309 -7.57 -17.99 -1.60
CA ARG A 309 -7.88 -17.89 -3.03
C ARG A 309 -9.15 -18.67 -3.39
N GLN A 310 -9.30 -19.88 -2.86
CA GLN A 310 -10.50 -20.72 -3.04
C GLN A 310 -11.75 -20.14 -2.35
N ALA A 311 -11.58 -19.35 -1.30
CA ALA A 311 -12.68 -18.68 -0.60
C ALA A 311 -13.23 -17.44 -1.34
N ILE A 312 -12.50 -16.92 -2.34
CA ILE A 312 -12.92 -15.76 -3.15
C ILE A 312 -13.91 -16.24 -4.22
N LYS A 313 -15.17 -15.83 -4.08
CA LYS A 313 -16.27 -16.17 -5.00
C LYS A 313 -16.66 -15.02 -5.92
N HIS A 314 -16.31 -13.79 -5.56
CA HIS A 314 -16.66 -12.59 -6.32
C HIS A 314 -15.50 -11.59 -6.29
N TRP A 315 -15.25 -10.89 -7.40
CA TRP A 315 -14.13 -9.96 -7.56
C TRP A 315 -14.11 -8.85 -6.51
N SER A 316 -15.29 -8.39 -6.04
CA SER A 316 -15.36 -7.37 -5.00
C SER A 316 -14.72 -7.83 -3.69
N GLN A 317 -14.53 -9.15 -3.50
CA GLN A 317 -13.77 -9.73 -2.41
C GLN A 317 -12.29 -9.40 -2.40
N LEU A 318 -11.76 -8.97 -3.53
CA LEU A 318 -10.39 -8.53 -3.71
C LEU A 318 -10.21 -7.05 -3.33
N ILE A 319 -11.29 -6.30 -3.12
CA ILE A 319 -11.24 -4.89 -2.70
C ILE A 319 -11.29 -4.80 -1.18
N ASP A 320 -10.30 -4.14 -0.60
CA ASP A 320 -10.26 -3.84 0.81
C ASP A 320 -10.83 -2.45 1.13
N TYR A 321 -10.52 -1.48 0.27
CA TYR A 321 -10.88 -0.07 0.40
C TYR A 321 -11.05 0.54 -0.99
N TRP A 322 -11.99 1.46 -1.17
CA TRP A 322 -11.93 2.38 -2.30
C TRP A 322 -12.44 3.76 -1.95
N ALA A 323 -11.95 4.76 -2.68
CA ALA A 323 -12.26 6.16 -2.48
C ALA A 323 -12.37 6.92 -3.81
N VAL A 324 -13.01 8.07 -3.74
CA VAL A 324 -13.26 8.96 -4.87
C VAL A 324 -12.85 10.38 -4.52
N ASP A 325 -12.11 10.99 -5.43
CA ASP A 325 -11.90 12.43 -5.54
C ASP A 325 -12.76 12.91 -6.73
N TRP A 326 -13.83 13.64 -6.45
CA TRP A 326 -14.81 14.08 -7.45
C TRP A 326 -14.38 15.33 -8.23
N ASP A 327 -13.31 16.01 -7.81
CA ASP A 327 -12.82 17.21 -8.47
C ASP A 327 -11.30 17.32 -8.39
N PHE A 328 -10.63 16.33 -8.97
CA PHE A 328 -9.18 16.24 -8.95
C PHE A 328 -8.55 17.37 -9.78
N LYS A 329 -7.73 18.21 -9.13
CA LYS A 329 -7.07 19.39 -9.74
C LYS A 329 -5.65 19.12 -10.20
N SER A 330 -5.31 17.86 -10.49
CA SER A 330 -3.93 17.43 -10.80
C SER A 330 -2.95 17.69 -9.66
N ASP A 331 -3.43 17.65 -8.42
CA ASP A 331 -2.67 17.85 -7.19
C ASP A 331 -2.67 16.60 -6.30
N THR A 332 -2.78 16.74 -4.98
CA THR A 332 -2.85 15.58 -4.08
C THR A 332 -4.26 15.02 -4.08
N PHE A 333 -4.40 13.70 -4.16
CA PHE A 333 -5.70 13.03 -4.09
C PHE A 333 -6.49 13.47 -2.85
N HIS A 334 -7.64 14.11 -3.06
CA HIS A 334 -8.55 14.54 -2.00
C HIS A 334 -9.62 13.48 -1.78
N ASN A 335 -9.54 12.80 -0.65
CA ASN A 335 -10.51 11.77 -0.28
C ASN A 335 -11.85 12.41 0.12
N GLN A 336 -12.76 12.53 -0.83
CA GLN A 336 -14.08 13.15 -0.64
C GLN A 336 -15.17 12.12 -0.35
N TRP A 337 -14.97 10.87 -0.76
CA TRP A 337 -15.83 9.74 -0.42
C TRP A 337 -14.99 8.47 -0.33
N GLN A 338 -15.31 7.58 0.61
CA GLN A 338 -14.64 6.28 0.75
C GLN A 338 -15.55 5.21 1.34
N THR A 339 -15.20 3.96 1.10
CA THR A 339 -15.75 2.80 1.81
C THR A 339 -14.68 1.72 1.97
N TYR A 340 -14.83 0.89 3.00
CA TYR A 340 -13.87 -0.15 3.34
C TYR A 340 -14.54 -1.29 4.10
N ARG A 341 -13.88 -2.44 4.11
CA ARG A 341 -14.38 -3.62 4.80
C ARG A 341 -14.06 -3.60 6.29
N THR A 342 -15.03 -4.06 7.08
CA THR A 342 -14.81 -4.36 8.49
C THR A 342 -15.17 -5.81 8.79
N ARG A 343 -14.77 -6.31 9.96
CA ARG A 343 -15.21 -7.66 10.40
C ARG A 343 -16.73 -7.75 10.55
N LYS A 344 -17.38 -6.63 10.90
CA LYS A 344 -18.84 -6.57 11.08
C LYS A 344 -19.57 -6.43 9.74
N GLU A 345 -18.96 -5.71 8.81
CA GLU A 345 -19.48 -5.45 7.47
C GLU A 345 -18.46 -5.93 6.42
N PRO A 346 -18.53 -7.22 6.05
CA PRO A 346 -17.58 -7.82 5.10
C PRO A 346 -17.89 -7.47 3.64
N ARG A 347 -19.07 -6.90 3.38
CA ARG A 347 -19.45 -6.39 2.05
C ARG A 347 -18.98 -4.94 1.92
N ILE A 348 -18.56 -4.59 0.71
CA ILE A 348 -18.17 -3.23 0.37
C ILE A 348 -19.23 -2.63 -0.55
N GLU A 349 -19.56 -1.36 -0.36
CA GLU A 349 -20.44 -0.63 -1.26
C GLU A 349 -19.71 -0.43 -2.60
N LEU A 350 -20.38 -0.76 -3.71
CA LEU A 350 -19.77 -0.72 -5.06
C LEU A 350 -20.26 0.47 -5.89
N GLU A 351 -21.17 1.27 -5.34
CA GLU A 351 -21.80 2.38 -6.02
C GLU A 351 -21.74 3.62 -5.13
N THR A 352 -21.47 4.77 -5.72
CA THR A 352 -21.55 6.06 -5.02
C THR A 352 -22.04 7.13 -5.96
N LYS A 353 -22.54 8.23 -5.41
CA LYS A 353 -23.07 9.34 -6.17
C LYS A 353 -22.66 10.68 -5.58
N HIS A 354 -22.52 11.66 -6.45
CA HIS A 354 -22.16 13.02 -6.09
C HIS A 354 -22.94 14.02 -6.93
N ALA A 355 -23.45 15.06 -6.29
CA ALA A 355 -24.15 16.15 -6.94
C ALA A 355 -23.24 17.39 -6.99
N TYR A 356 -22.92 17.84 -8.19
CA TYR A 356 -22.07 19.01 -8.39
C TYR A 356 -22.88 20.30 -8.16
N PRO A 357 -22.30 21.27 -7.42
CA PRO A 357 -22.96 22.55 -7.19
C PRO A 357 -23.02 23.39 -8.46
N GLU A 358 -21.95 23.39 -9.27
CA GLU A 358 -21.81 24.23 -10.46
C GLU A 358 -21.73 23.38 -11.74
N PRO A 359 -22.22 23.90 -12.89
CA PRO A 359 -21.94 23.29 -14.18
C PRO A 359 -20.46 23.47 -14.54
N GLY A 360 -19.88 22.49 -15.21
CA GLY A 360 -18.46 22.52 -15.50
C GLY A 360 -17.88 21.20 -15.97
N LYS A 361 -16.59 21.23 -16.27
CA LYS A 361 -15.79 20.02 -16.48
C LYS A 361 -15.10 19.64 -15.18
N TYR A 362 -15.19 18.37 -14.83
CA TYR A 362 -14.58 17.80 -13.64
C TYR A 362 -13.81 16.54 -14.02
N THR A 363 -12.68 16.34 -13.35
CA THR A 363 -11.89 15.12 -13.45
C THR A 363 -12.09 14.35 -12.15
N ILE A 364 -12.62 13.15 -12.25
CA ILE A 364 -12.88 12.26 -11.13
C ILE A 364 -11.78 11.22 -11.06
N VAL A 365 -11.15 11.04 -9.90
CA VAL A 365 -10.19 9.97 -9.66
C VAL A 365 -10.81 8.97 -8.70
N VAL A 366 -10.89 7.71 -9.14
CA VAL A 366 -11.30 6.57 -8.34
C VAL A 366 -10.04 5.83 -7.90
N LYS A 367 -9.87 5.58 -6.60
CA LYS A 367 -8.75 4.83 -6.04
C LYS A 367 -9.26 3.58 -5.34
N VAL A 368 -8.87 2.42 -5.83
CA VAL A 368 -9.16 1.11 -5.22
C VAL A 368 -7.88 0.55 -4.61
N ILE A 369 -7.98 0.00 -3.41
CA ILE A 369 -6.92 -0.72 -2.74
C ILE A 369 -7.36 -2.16 -2.60
N ASP A 370 -6.52 -3.06 -3.08
CA ASP A 370 -6.77 -4.48 -2.98
C ASP A 370 -6.44 -5.06 -1.59
N ILE A 371 -6.84 -6.31 -1.34
CA ILE A 371 -6.55 -7.03 -0.09
C ILE A 371 -5.05 -7.26 0.15
N LEU A 372 -4.21 -7.04 -0.86
CA LEU A 372 -2.75 -7.14 -0.79
C LEU A 372 -2.10 -5.77 -0.53
N GLY A 373 -2.84 -4.68 -0.65
CA GLY A 373 -2.41 -3.30 -0.38
C GLY A 373 -1.87 -2.57 -1.58
N ASN A 374 -2.01 -3.14 -2.78
CA ASN A 374 -1.69 -2.42 -3.99
C ASN A 374 -2.84 -1.47 -4.31
N ASP A 375 -2.47 -0.26 -4.73
CA ASP A 375 -3.42 0.71 -5.23
C ASP A 375 -3.61 0.59 -6.74
N THR A 376 -4.85 0.80 -7.17
CA THR A 376 -5.24 0.89 -8.57
C THR A 376 -6.15 2.09 -8.70
N THR A 377 -5.74 3.05 -9.51
CA THR A 377 -6.51 4.26 -9.75
C THR A 377 -7.11 4.29 -11.16
N LYS A 378 -8.23 4.99 -11.29
CA LYS A 378 -8.90 5.25 -12.56
C LYS A 378 -9.40 6.68 -12.61
N THR A 379 -8.91 7.41 -13.59
CA THR A 379 -9.39 8.75 -13.92
C THR A 379 -10.56 8.70 -14.90
N LEU A 380 -11.56 9.56 -14.69
CA LEU A 380 -12.75 9.74 -15.52
C LEU A 380 -13.02 11.23 -15.68
N ASP A 381 -13.24 11.70 -16.91
CA ASP A 381 -13.66 13.09 -17.15
C ASP A 381 -15.18 13.15 -17.32
N VAL A 382 -15.80 14.15 -16.69
CA VAL A 382 -17.24 14.40 -16.80
C VAL A 382 -17.52 15.88 -17.05
N ARG A 383 -18.55 16.17 -17.85
CA ARG A 383 -19.09 17.53 -18.02
C ARG A 383 -20.51 17.55 -17.50
N VAL A 384 -20.73 18.27 -16.40
CA VAL A 384 -22.06 18.46 -15.82
C VAL A 384 -22.67 19.77 -16.28
N GLU A 385 -23.96 19.73 -16.59
CA GLU A 385 -24.79 20.84 -17.09
C GLU A 385 -25.92 21.18 -16.11
#